data_AF-A0AAD3XXP4-F1
#
_entry.id   AF-A0AAD3XXP4-F1
#
_cell.length_a   1.000
_cell.length_b   1.000
_cell.length_c   1.000
_cell.angle_alpha   90.00
_cell.angle_beta   90.00
_cell.angle_gamma   90.00
#
_symmetry.space_group_name_H-M   'P 1'
#
loop_
_entity.id
_entity.type
_entity.pdbx_description
1 polymer ?
#
loop_
_entity_poly.entity_id
_entity_poly.type
_entity_poly.pdbx_seq_one_letter_code
_entity_poly.pdbx_strand_id
1 'polypeptide(L)'
;MADRAAMRREVLHTDFLTPPILKESMLVLKKLGDAKVIAHEGYPQAECCRLSVGHPNAIINVSEAVGALSVVGNLGFNLFLME
;
A
#
# COMPACT_ATOMS: atom_id res chain seq x y z
N MET A 1 -7.02 -0.49 -12.55
CA MET A 1 -7.39 -0.21 -11.13
C MET A 1 -7.82 1.24 -10.96
N ALA A 2 -6.97 2.22 -11.30
CA ALA A 2 -7.26 3.65 -11.15
C ALA A 2 -8.55 4.11 -11.84
N ASP A 3 -8.74 3.77 -13.12
CA ASP A 3 -9.96 4.15 -13.86
C ASP A 3 -11.23 3.58 -13.22
N ARG A 4 -11.16 2.33 -12.75
CA ARG A 4 -12.27 1.69 -12.04
C ARG A 4 -12.56 2.42 -10.73
N ALA A 5 -11.53 2.79 -9.97
CA ALA A 5 -11.67 3.48 -8.69
C ALA A 5 -12.29 4.88 -8.87
N ALA A 6 -11.85 5.61 -9.90
CA ALA A 6 -12.41 6.91 -10.27
C ALA A 6 -13.87 6.80 -10.73
N MET A 7 -14.15 5.91 -11.68
CA MET A 7 -15.46 5.76 -12.30
C MET A 7 -16.52 5.23 -11.33
N ARG A 8 -16.17 4.24 -10.49
CA ARG A 8 -17.09 3.62 -9.53
C ARG A 8 -17.11 4.33 -8.18
N ARG A 9 -16.24 5.33 -7.98
CA ARG A 9 -16.04 6.02 -6.70
C ARG A 9 -15.73 5.06 -5.55
N GLU A 10 -15.04 3.97 -5.87
CA GLU A 10 -14.55 2.97 -4.92
C GLU A 10 -13.12 3.33 -4.49
N VAL A 11 -12.72 2.91 -3.29
CA VAL A 11 -11.31 2.92 -2.85
C VAL A 11 -10.75 1.52 -3.05
N LEU A 12 -9.65 1.42 -3.79
CA LEU A 12 -8.96 0.16 -4.06
C LEU A 12 -7.55 0.21 -3.48
N HIS A 13 -7.06 -0.94 -3.03
CA HIS A 13 -5.74 -1.10 -2.43
C HIS A 13 -4.84 -1.97 -3.32
N THR A 14 -3.56 -1.62 -3.41
CA THR A 14 -2.55 -2.49 -4.01
C THR A 14 -2.09 -3.54 -3.01
N ASP A 15 -1.32 -4.52 -3.48
CA ASP A 15 -0.43 -5.28 -2.62
C ASP A 15 0.69 -4.39 -2.06
N PHE A 16 1.52 -4.97 -1.18
CA PHE A 16 2.72 -4.30 -0.68
C PHE A 16 3.76 -4.18 -1.79
N LEU A 17 4.15 -2.95 -2.08
CA LEU A 17 5.12 -2.59 -3.11
C LEU A 17 6.46 -2.30 -2.46
N THR A 18 7.53 -2.80 -3.07
CA THR A 18 8.89 -2.41 -2.70
C THR A 18 9.14 -0.93 -3.03
N PRO A 19 10.10 -0.26 -2.37
CA PRO A 19 10.35 1.16 -2.58
C PRO A 19 10.55 1.59 -4.05
N PRO A 20 11.28 0.82 -4.90
CA PRO A 20 11.42 1.17 -6.32
C PRO A 20 10.08 1.14 -7.07
N ILE A 21 9.29 0.08 -6.87
CA ILE A 21 8.01 -0.11 -7.53
C ILE A 21 6.98 0.91 -7.05
N LEU A 22 7.00 1.26 -5.77
CA LEU A 22 6.16 2.30 -5.19
C LEU A 22 6.42 3.65 -5.87
N LYS A 23 7.69 4.03 -6.01
CA LYS A 23 8.11 5.30 -6.64
C LYS A 23 7.65 5.38 -8.09
N GLU A 24 7.87 4.32 -8.87
CA GLU A 24 7.44 4.24 -10.27
C GLU A 24 5.92 4.27 -10.39
N SER A 25 5.21 3.51 -9.56
CA SER A 25 3.75 3.46 -9.53
C SER A 25 3.16 4.83 -9.25
N MET A 26 3.70 5.57 -8.28
CA MET A 26 3.27 6.93 -7.97
C MET A 26 3.48 7.90 -9.14
N LEU A 27 4.58 7.77 -9.90
CA LEU A 27 4.82 8.61 -11.08
C LEU A 27 3.82 8.36 -12.21
N VAL A 28 3.45 7.09 -12.42
CA VAL A 28 2.44 6.73 -13.43
C VAL A 28 1.05 7.17 -12.98
N LEU A 29 0.69 6.92 -11.72
CA LEU A 29 -0.64 7.23 -11.20
C LEU A 29 -0.91 8.72 -11.05
N LYS A 30 0.12 9.56 -10.80
CA LYS A 30 -0.03 11.03 -10.82
C LYS A 30 -0.51 11.58 -12.17
N LYS A 31 -0.31 10.85 -13.27
CA LYS A 31 -0.77 11.26 -14.60
C LYS A 31 -2.27 11.02 -14.81
N LEU A 32 -2.92 10.23 -13.94
CA LEU A 32 -4.35 9.97 -13.96
C LEU A 32 -5.08 10.98 -13.09
N GLY A 33 -5.51 12.10 -13.68
CA GLY A 33 -6.09 13.25 -12.97
C GLY A 33 -7.40 12.96 -12.22
N ASP A 34 -8.13 11.91 -12.62
CA ASP A 34 -9.45 11.59 -12.05
C ASP A 34 -9.38 10.70 -10.80
N ALA A 35 -8.19 10.22 -10.43
CA ALA A 35 -7.96 9.39 -9.26
C ALA A 35 -6.96 10.05 -8.32
N LYS A 36 -7.29 10.05 -7.02
CA LYS A 36 -6.37 10.42 -5.95
C LYS A 36 -5.70 9.16 -5.42
N VAL A 37 -4.40 9.28 -5.14
CA VAL A 37 -3.57 8.19 -4.65
C VAL A 37 -2.91 8.59 -3.33
N ILE A 38 -2.92 7.68 -2.36
CA ILE A 38 -2.32 7.85 -1.03
C ILE A 38 -1.38 6.68 -0.77
N ALA A 39 -0.14 6.97 -0.38
CA ALA A 39 0.81 5.96 0.08
C ALA A 39 0.71 5.78 1.59
N HIS A 40 0.61 4.52 2.04
CA HIS A 40 0.56 4.13 3.45
C HIS A 40 1.95 3.78 3.95
N GLU A 41 2.85 4.77 3.91
CA GLU A 41 4.21 4.69 4.43
C GLU A 41 4.16 5.05 5.92
N GLY A 42 3.91 4.07 6.79
CA GLY A 42 3.61 4.35 8.21
C GLY A 42 4.55 3.69 9.21
N TYR A 43 5.27 2.64 8.81
CA TYR A 43 6.05 1.82 9.72
C TYR A 43 7.52 1.86 9.32
N PRO A 44 8.40 2.56 10.08
CA PRO A 44 9.81 2.68 9.74
C PRO A 44 10.55 1.34 9.70
N GLN A 45 9.99 0.29 10.31
CA GLN A 45 10.50 -1.07 10.29
C GLN A 45 10.09 -1.86 9.04
N ALA A 46 9.15 -1.36 8.23
CA ALA A 46 8.64 -2.02 7.04
C ALA A 46 9.13 -1.28 5.78
N GLU A 47 9.92 -1.97 4.97
CA GLU A 47 10.42 -1.40 3.70
C GLU A 47 9.32 -1.35 2.62
N CYS A 48 8.30 -2.20 2.74
CA CYS A 48 7.22 -2.28 1.74
C CYS A 48 6.02 -1.43 2.15
N CYS A 49 5.43 -0.73 1.18
CA CYS A 49 4.33 0.20 1.40
C CYS A 49 3.12 -0.18 0.54
N ARG A 50 1.92 0.29 0.91
CA ARG A 50 0.68 0.05 0.17
C ARG A 50 0.12 1.35 -0.40
N LEU A 51 -0.43 1.30 -1.61
CA LEU A 51 -1.14 2.43 -2.21
C LEU A 51 -2.65 2.24 -2.09
N SER A 52 -3.34 3.32 -1.74
CA SER A 52 -4.79 3.46 -1.92
C SER A 52 -5.07 4.34 -3.13
N VAL A 53 -5.99 3.91 -3.99
CA VAL A 53 -6.41 4.63 -5.19
C VAL A 53 -7.93 4.77 -5.16
N GLY A 54 -8.43 5.99 -5.37
CA GLY A 54 -9.86 6.27 -5.27
C GLY A 54 -10.23 7.62 -5.84
N HIS A 55 -11.52 7.84 -6.04
CA HIS A 55 -12.01 9.16 -6.45
C HIS A 55 -11.64 10.22 -5.39
N PRO A 56 -11.22 11.44 -5.78
CA PRO A 56 -10.77 12.48 -4.84
C PRO A 56 -11.74 12.76 -3.69
N ASN A 57 -13.04 12.72 -3.96
CA ASN A 57 -14.11 12.94 -2.96
C ASN A 57 -14.40 11.72 -2.07
N ALA A 58 -13.99 10.51 -2.47
CA ALA A 58 -14.25 9.28 -1.73
C ALA A 58 -13.08 8.91 -0.82
N ILE A 59 -11.84 9.17 -1.25
CA ILE A 59 -10.61 8.75 -0.54
C ILE A 59 -10.20 9.70 0.60
N ILE A 60 -10.99 10.73 0.91
CA ILE A 60 -10.66 11.77 1.91
C ILE A 60 -10.57 11.19 3.34
N ASN A 61 -11.26 10.08 3.62
CA ASN A 61 -11.43 9.49 4.96
C ASN A 61 -10.88 8.06 5.09
N VAL A 62 -9.91 7.64 4.27
CA VAL A 62 -9.34 6.30 4.41
C VAL A 62 -8.50 6.24 5.70
N SER A 63 -9.14 5.74 6.75
CA SER A 63 -8.54 5.22 7.98
C SER A 63 -7.51 4.14 7.62
N GLU A 64 -6.40 4.08 8.36
CA GLU A 64 -5.20 3.31 8.05
C GLU A 64 -5.48 1.94 7.41
N ALA A 65 -5.14 1.79 6.12
CA ALA A 65 -5.26 0.52 5.41
C ALA A 65 -4.21 -0.51 5.87
N VAL A 66 -3.28 -0.10 6.74
CA VAL A 66 -2.17 -0.89 7.25
C VAL A 66 -2.10 -0.70 8.77
N GLY A 67 -2.28 -1.79 9.52
CA GLY A 67 -2.14 -1.80 10.97
C GLY A 67 -0.90 -2.59 11.42
N ALA A 68 -0.17 -2.06 12.40
CA ALA A 68 0.87 -2.82 13.08
C ALA A 68 0.27 -3.93 13.93
N LEU A 69 0.84 -5.12 13.82
CA LEU A 69 0.56 -6.24 14.70
C LEU A 69 1.76 -6.47 15.62
N SER A 70 1.52 -6.43 16.93
CA SER A 70 2.53 -6.84 17.91
C SER A 70 2.49 -8.35 18.07
N VAL A 71 3.62 -9.01 17.82
CA VAL A 71 3.78 -10.45 18.03
C VAL A 71 4.79 -10.65 19.14
N VAL A 72 4.41 -11.40 20.18
CA VAL A 72 5.24 -11.70 21.35
C VAL A 72 5.49 -13.20 21.41
N GLY A 73 6.75 -13.62 21.56
CA GLY A 73 7.14 -15.03 21.63
C GLY A 73 8.53 -15.30 21.06
N ASN A 74 8.89 -16.59 20.97
CA ASN A 74 10.15 -17.02 20.37
C ASN A 74 10.02 -17.08 18.83
N LEU A 75 10.40 -15.99 18.15
CA LEU A 75 10.36 -15.85 16.68
C LEU A 75 11.63 -16.40 16.00
N GLY A 76 12.18 -17.50 16.52
CA GLY A 76 13.37 -18.12 15.97
C GLY A 76 13.14 -18.67 14.56
N PHE A 77 14.06 -18.38 13.65
CA PHE A 77 14.11 -19.00 12.33
C PHE A 77 14.83 -20.34 12.44
N ASN A 78 14.11 -21.45 12.24
CA ASN A 78 14.76 -22.75 12.04
C ASN A 78 15.24 -22.84 10.59
N LEU A 79 16.49 -22.45 10.35
CA LEU A 79 17.17 -22.78 9.11
C LEU A 79 17.71 -24.20 9.26
N PHE A 80 16.98 -25.20 8.75
CA PHE A 80 17.54 -26.54 8.61
C PHE A 80 18.66 -26.47 7.57
N LEU A 81 19.90 -26.35 8.04
CA LEU A 81 21.07 -26.73 7.24
C LEU A 81 20.97 -28.24 7.01
N MET A 82 20.69 -28.63 5.77
CA MET A 82 20.95 -30.00 5.32
C MET A 82 22.48 -30.13 5.23
N GLU A 83 23.07 -30.88 6.16
CA GLU A 83 24.36 -31.54 5.92
C GLU A 83 24.17 -32.75 5.00
#